data_AF-X0XU96-F1
#
_entry.id   AF-X0XU96-F1
#
_cell.length_a   1.000
_cell.length_b   1.000
_cell.length_c   1.000
_cell.angle_alpha   90.00
_cell.angle_beta   90.00
_cell.angle_gamma   90.00
#
_symmetry.space_group_name_H-M   'P 1'
#
loop_
_entity.id
_entity.type
_entity.pdbx_description
1 polymer ?
#
loop_
_entity_poly.entity_id
_entity_poly.type
_entity_poly.pdbx_seq_one_letter_code
_entity_poly.pdbx_strand_id
1 'polypeptide(L)'
;MGQAISKLTIKGYKSIRNLEDFELRNINILIGPNGAGKSNFLSFFELLKATLEDNEQEISKLGTANRLFYMGSKVTKACEFKLHFAGGVTGFRLSRNLTANPE
;
A
#
# COMPACT_ATOMS: atom_id res chain seq x y z
N MET A 1 -1.51 -2.50 22.97
CA MET A 1 -0.44 -1.60 22.48
C MET A 1 -0.29 -1.83 20.98
N GLY A 2 -0.19 -0.78 20.16
CA GLY A 2 0.07 -0.92 18.73
C GLY A 2 1.50 -1.42 18.48
N GLN A 3 1.69 -2.27 17.47
CA GLN A 3 3.02 -2.71 17.03
C GLN A 3 3.51 -1.84 15.88
N ALA A 4 4.78 -1.42 15.93
CA ALA A 4 5.38 -0.63 14.86
C ALA A 4 5.67 -1.51 13.64
N ILE A 5 5.38 -0.98 12.44
CA ILE A 5 5.82 -1.58 11.18
C ILE A 5 7.32 -1.34 11.04
N SER A 6 8.09 -2.41 10.90
CA SER A 6 9.55 -2.40 10.76
C SER A 6 10.00 -2.46 9.30
N LYS A 7 9.21 -3.09 8.44
CA LYS A 7 9.49 -3.26 7.03
C LYS A 7 8.18 -3.38 6.25
N LEU A 8 8.16 -2.86 5.03
CA LEU A 8 6.99 -2.94 4.15
C LEU A 8 7.39 -3.28 2.70
N THR A 9 6.50 -3.99 2.03
CA THR A 9 6.54 -4.23 0.59
C THR A 9 5.26 -3.69 -0.03
N ILE A 10 5.39 -2.95 -1.13
CA ILE A 10 4.29 -2.38 -1.93
C ILE A 10 4.54 -2.73 -3.41
N LYS A 11 3.64 -3.48 -4.02
CA LYS A 11 3.69 -3.83 -5.43
C LYS A 11 2.44 -3.31 -6.15
N GLY A 12 2.64 -2.64 -7.27
CA GLY A 12 1.55 -2.25 -8.17
C GLY A 12 0.68 -1.08 -7.72
N TYR A 13 1.12 -0.21 -6.81
CA TYR A 13 0.30 0.89 -6.26
C TYR A 13 0.69 2.27 -6.80
N LYS A 14 -0.24 2.99 -7.43
CA LYS A 14 -0.09 4.35 -7.99
C LYS A 14 1.20 4.50 -8.81
N SER A 15 2.20 5.27 -8.34
CA SER A 15 3.49 5.40 -9.04
C SER A 15 4.53 4.35 -8.61
N ILE A 16 4.22 3.53 -7.62
CA ILE A 16 5.11 2.52 -7.04
C ILE A 16 4.87 1.20 -7.77
N ARG A 17 5.78 0.86 -8.68
CA ARG A 17 5.74 -0.44 -9.38
C ARG A 17 6.10 -1.59 -8.43
N ASN A 18 7.25 -1.46 -7.78
CA ASN A 18 7.77 -2.41 -6.80
C ASN A 18 8.61 -1.64 -5.78
N LEU A 19 8.22 -1.73 -4.52
CA LEU A 19 9.02 -1.32 -3.37
C LEU A 19 9.08 -2.54 -2.46
N GLU A 20 10.25 -3.14 -2.34
CA GLU A 20 10.42 -4.44 -1.69
C GLU A 20 11.25 -4.25 -0.43
N ASP A 21 10.76 -4.82 0.67
CA ASP A 21 11.47 -4.88 1.94
C ASP A 21 11.99 -3.53 2.45
N PHE A 22 11.22 -2.47 2.22
CA PHE A 22 11.58 -1.11 2.63
C PHE A 22 11.52 -0.97 4.15
N GLU A 23 12.66 -0.72 4.77
CA GLU A 23 12.79 -0.55 6.21
C GLU A 23 12.15 0.76 6.68
N LEU A 24 11.37 0.67 7.76
CA LEU A 24 10.88 1.81 8.52
C LEU A 24 11.62 1.89 9.86
N ARG A 25 11.98 3.12 10.23
CA ARG A 25 12.56 3.46 11.52
C ARG A 25 11.60 4.34 12.32
N ASN A 26 11.99 4.70 13.54
CA ASN A 26 11.21 5.62 14.38
C ASN A 26 11.03 7.00 13.72
N ILE A 27 11.96 7.40 12.85
CA ILE A 27 11.90 8.60 12.03
C ILE A 27 12.31 8.23 10.61
N ASN A 28 11.46 8.55 9.62
CA ASN A 28 11.72 8.32 8.20
C ASN A 28 11.62 9.66 7.46
N ILE A 29 12.66 10.03 6.72
CA ILE A 29 12.70 11.26 5.92
C ILE A 29 12.66 10.85 4.45
N LEU A 30 11.60 11.24 3.73
CA LEU A 30 11.44 10.96 2.30
C LEU A 30 12.01 12.11 1.48
N ILE A 31 13.10 11.87 0.76
CA ILE A 31 13.78 12.86 -0.09
C ILE A 31 13.68 12.44 -1.56
N GLY A 32 13.42 13.41 -2.45
CA GLY A 32 13.40 13.18 -3.89
C GLY A 32 12.71 14.31 -4.65
N PRO A 33 12.82 14.36 -5.99
CA PRO A 33 12.19 15.41 -6.78
C PRO A 33 10.65 15.33 -6.77
N ASN A 34 9.99 16.36 -7.29
CA ASN A 34 8.54 16.34 -7.51
C ASN A 34 8.19 15.21 -8.49
N GLY A 35 7.11 14.49 -8.21
CA GLY A 35 6.71 13.32 -9.00
C GLY A 35 7.45 12.01 -8.69
N ALA A 36 8.47 12.01 -7.82
CA ALA A 36 9.20 10.78 -7.45
C ALA A 36 8.37 9.72 -6.67
N GLY A 37 7.10 10.00 -6.38
CA GLY A 37 6.20 9.08 -5.70
C GLY A 37 6.11 9.23 -4.18
N LYS A 38 6.74 10.25 -3.58
CA LYS A 38 6.71 10.49 -2.11
C LYS A 38 5.28 10.59 -1.56
N SER A 39 4.42 11.42 -2.16
CA SER A 39 3.01 11.54 -1.74
C SER A 39 2.21 10.26 -2.00
N ASN A 40 2.56 9.48 -3.02
CA ASN A 40 1.93 8.18 -3.26
C ASN A 40 2.32 7.19 -2.16
N PHE A 41 3.58 7.14 -1.75
CA PHE A 41 4.02 6.34 -0.61
C PHE A 41 3.26 6.72 0.68
N LEU A 42 3.06 8.02 0.95
CA LEU A 42 2.26 8.43 2.11
C LEU A 42 0.78 7.99 2.00
N SER A 43 0.17 8.15 0.82
CA SER A 43 -1.23 7.74 0.61
C SER A 43 -1.46 6.22 0.67
N PHE A 44 -0.41 5.40 0.61
CA PHE A 44 -0.54 3.97 0.86
C PHE A 44 -1.04 3.70 2.29
N PHE A 45 -0.64 4.50 3.28
CA PHE A 45 -1.08 4.30 4.66
C PHE A 45 -2.58 4.58 4.85
N GLU A 46 -3.18 5.45 4.03
CA GLU A 46 -4.63 5.66 3.99
C GLU A 46 -5.34 4.40 3.48
N LEU A 47 -4.83 3.81 2.40
CA LEU A 47 -5.34 2.54 1.88
C LEU A 47 -5.17 1.41 2.88
N LEU A 48 -3.99 1.31 3.49
CA LEU A 48 -3.70 0.29 4.50
C LEU A 48 -4.70 0.36 5.66
N LYS A 49 -4.97 1.57 6.18
CA LYS A 49 -5.95 1.74 7.25
C LYS A 49 -7.33 1.23 6.83
N ALA A 50 -7.83 1.65 5.66
CA ALA A 50 -9.13 1.21 5.16
C ALA A 50 -9.20 -0.31 4.93
N THR A 51 -8.10 -0.92 4.50
CA THR A 51 -7.99 -2.38 4.34
C THR A 51 -7.97 -3.12 5.69
N LEU A 52 -7.24 -2.63 6.69
CA LEU A 52 -7.20 -3.25 8.02
C LEU A 52 -8.54 -3.14 8.76
N GLU A 53 -9.34 -2.13 8.44
CA GLU A 53 -10.70 -1.94 8.97
C GLU A 53 -11.77 -2.74 8.18
N ASP A 54 -11.36 -3.53 7.18
CA ASP A 54 -12.24 -4.27 6.26
C ASP A 54 -13.36 -3.39 5.67
N ASN A 55 -13.01 -2.14 5.34
CA ASN A 55 -13.98 -1.12 4.93
C ASN A 55 -13.88 -0.85 3.43
N GLU A 56 -14.55 -1.69 2.64
CA GLU A 56 -14.58 -1.56 1.17
C GLU A 56 -15.12 -0.21 0.67
N GLN A 57 -16.00 0.43 1.45
CA GLN A 57 -16.52 1.77 1.12
C GLN A 57 -15.42 2.82 1.23
N GLU A 58 -14.59 2.78 2.28
CA GLU A 58 -13.45 3.67 2.43
C GLU A 58 -12.38 3.41 1.36
N ILE A 59 -12.11 2.15 1.02
CA ILE A 59 -11.21 1.81 -0.10
C ILE A 59 -11.74 2.43 -1.40
N SER A 60 -13.04 2.33 -1.65
CA SER A 60 -13.69 2.88 -2.85
C SER A 60 -13.63 4.41 -2.91
N LYS A 61 -13.68 5.10 -1.76
CA LYS A 61 -13.52 6.57 -1.66
C LYS A 61 -12.10 7.02 -2.03
N LEU A 62 -11.07 6.22 -1.76
CA LEU A 62 -9.69 6.52 -2.17
C LEU A 62 -9.51 6.49 -3.70
N GLY A 63 -10.38 5.75 -4.38
CA GLY A 63 -10.56 5.80 -5.82
C GLY A 63 -10.74 4.43 -6.47
N THR A 64 -10.97 4.44 -7.77
CA THR A 64 -11.11 3.20 -8.55
C THR A 64 -9.78 2.46 -8.68
N ALA A 65 -9.84 1.16 -9.01
CA ALA A 65 -8.63 0.39 -9.33
C ALA A 65 -7.77 1.05 -10.41
N ASN A 66 -8.36 1.77 -11.37
CA ASN A 66 -7.58 2.49 -12.39
C ASN A 66 -6.75 3.65 -11.83
N ARG A 67 -7.18 4.25 -10.72
CA ARG A 67 -6.45 5.32 -10.03
C ARG A 67 -5.45 4.76 -9.02
N LEU A 68 -5.81 3.68 -8.33
CA LEU A 68 -4.99 3.09 -7.29
C LEU A 68 -3.87 2.20 -7.83
N PHE A 69 -4.04 1.60 -9.02
CA PHE A 69 -3.08 0.61 -9.53
C PHE A 69 -2.02 1.26 -10.41
N TYR A 70 -0.83 0.68 -10.41
CA TYR A 70 0.31 1.14 -11.20
C TYR A 70 -0.01 1.08 -12.69
N MET A 71 0.07 2.23 -13.36
CA MET A 71 -0.35 2.41 -14.75
C MET A 71 -1.79 1.92 -15.03
N GLY A 72 -2.64 2.00 -14.00
CA GLY A 72 -4.05 1.63 -14.06
C GLY A 72 -4.31 0.13 -14.12
N SER A 73 -5.59 -0.20 -14.02
CA SER A 73 -6.01 -1.59 -13.83
C SER A 73 -5.89 -2.43 -15.09
N LYS A 74 -5.71 -1.79 -16.26
CA LYS A 74 -5.45 -2.51 -17.52
C LYS A 74 -4.06 -3.17 -17.49
N VAL A 75 -3.06 -2.47 -16.96
CA VAL A 75 -1.67 -2.91 -16.86
C VAL A 75 -1.46 -3.76 -15.61
N THR A 76 -1.86 -3.25 -14.45
CA THR A 76 -1.70 -3.94 -13.17
C THR A 76 -3.01 -4.63 -12.80
N LYS A 77 -2.97 -5.92 -12.45
CA LYS A 77 -4.19 -6.70 -12.15
C LYS A 77 -4.55 -6.74 -10.67
N ALA A 78 -3.56 -6.57 -9.81
CA ALA A 78 -3.71 -6.49 -8.37
C ALA A 78 -2.54 -5.68 -7.78
N CYS A 79 -2.76 -5.12 -6.60
CA CYS A 79 -1.68 -4.68 -5.74
C CYS A 79 -1.41 -5.74 -4.68
N GLU A 80 -0.14 -5.89 -4.30
CA GLU A 80 0.29 -6.80 -3.24
C GLU A 80 1.05 -5.99 -2.20
N PHE A 81 0.74 -6.23 -0.93
CA PHE A 81 1.32 -5.50 0.17
C PHE A 81 1.72 -6.48 1.26
N LYS A 82 2.90 -6.28 1.84
CA LYS A 82 3.36 -7.05 3.00
C LYS A 82 3.88 -6.10 4.06
N LEU A 83 3.55 -6.39 5.31
CA LEU A 83 3.97 -5.62 6.48
C LEU A 83 4.65 -6.55 7.47
N HIS A 84 5.80 -6.13 7.95
CA HIS A 84 6.53 -6.81 9.01
C HIS A 84 6.46 -5.96 10.27
N PHE A 85 6.15 -6.59 11.39
CA PHE A 85 6.13 -5.99 12.72
C PHE A 85 6.63 -7.02 13.74
N ALA A 86 6.86 -6.60 14.99
CA ALA A 86 7.48 -7.47 16.00
C ALA A 86 6.72 -8.79 16.23
N GLY A 87 5.39 -8.78 16.11
CA GLY A 87 4.53 -9.94 16.25
C GLY A 87 4.34 -10.81 15.00
N GLY A 88 5.00 -10.50 13.87
CA GLY A 88 4.92 -11.32 12.66
C GLY A 88 4.84 -10.53 11.36
N VAL A 89 4.32 -11.21 10.33
CA VAL A 89 4.15 -10.67 8.98
C VAL A 89 2.70 -10.84 8.57
N THR A 90 2.10 -9.80 8.00
CA THR A 90 0.79 -9.88 7.34
C THR A 90 0.91 -9.40 5.91
N GLY A 91 0.15 -10.02 5.02
CA GLY A 91 0.07 -9.62 3.63
C GLY A 91 -1.39 -9.45 3.20
N PHE A 92 -1.61 -8.58 2.24
CA PHE A 92 -2.92 -8.44 1.61
C PHE A 92 -2.78 -8.13 0.13
N ARG A 93 -3.73 -8.69 -0.64
CA ARG A 93 -3.84 -8.52 -2.07
C ARG A 93 -5.09 -7.75 -2.40
N LEU A 94 -4.94 -6.57 -2.99
CA LEU A 94 -6.05 -5.75 -3.46
C LEU A 94 -6.32 -6.05 -4.94
N SER A 95 -7.48 -6.63 -5.22
CA SER A 95 -7.89 -6.97 -6.59
C SER A 95 -8.64 -5.83 -7.27
N ARG A 96 -8.89 -5.95 -8.58
CA ARG A 96 -9.62 -4.96 -9.39
C ARG A 96 -10.99 -4.55 -8.82
N ASN A 97 -11.65 -5.44 -8.10
CA ASN A 97 -12.96 -5.17 -7.48
C ASN A 97 -12.83 -4.38 -6.16
N LEU A 98 -11.61 -3.96 -5.80
CA LEU A 98 -11.28 -3.27 -4.56
C LEU A 98 -11.54 -4.09 -3.28
N THR A 99 -11.78 -5.39 -3.43
CA THR A 99 -11.74 -6.36 -2.34
C THR A 99 -10.29 -6.66 -1.98
N ALA A 100 -9.97 -6.53 -0.69
CA ALA A 100 -8.68 -6.90 -0.11
C ALA A 100 -8.80 -8.28 0.53
N ASN A 101 -7.93 -9.21 0.11
CA ASN A 101 -7.87 -10.55 0.69
C ASN A 101 -6.53 -10.72 1.42
N PRO A 102 -6.49 -11.42 2.57
CA PRO A 102 -5.22 -11.80 3.18
C PRO A 102 -4.40 -12.67 2.22
N GLU A 103 -3.09 -12.45 2.18
CA GLU A 103 -2.12 -13.30 1.45
C GLU A 103 -1.72 -14.54 2.26
#